data_AF-A0A740WQX2-F1
#
_entry.id   AF-A0A740WQX2-F1
#
_cell.length_a   1.000
_cell.length_b   1.000
_cell.length_c   1.000
_cell.angle_alpha   90.00
_cell.angle_beta   90.00
_cell.angle_gamma   90.00
#
_symmetry.space_group_name_H-M   'P 1'
#
loop_
_entity.id
_entity.type
_entity.pdbx_description
1 polymer ?
#
loop_
_entity_poly.entity_id
_entity_poly.type
_entity_poly.pdbx_seq_one_letter_code
_entity_poly.pdbx_strand_id
1 'polypeptide(L)'
;QDNQPERVAYFGQMMKTARILINTPASQGGIGDLYNFKLAPSLTLGCGSWGGNSISENVGPKHLINKKTVAKRAENMLWHKLPKS
;
A
#
# COMPACT_ATOMS: atom_id res chain seq x y z
N GLN A 1 17.28 -17.05 -9.90
CA GLN A 1 16.85 -15.65 -9.70
C GLN A 1 16.23 -15.15 -10.98
N ASP A 2 15.12 -14.41 -10.91
CA ASP A 2 14.43 -13.84 -12.07
C ASP A 2 14.96 -12.43 -12.36
N ASN A 3 15.47 -12.21 -13.58
CA ASN A 3 16.03 -10.93 -14.03
C ASN A 3 15.27 -10.37 -15.24
N GLN A 4 14.13 -10.96 -15.61
CA GLN A 4 13.33 -10.51 -16.76
C GLN A 4 12.25 -9.52 -16.30
N PRO A 5 12.38 -8.21 -16.58
CA PRO A 5 11.47 -7.20 -16.06
C PRO A 5 10.04 -7.35 -16.59
N GLU A 6 9.88 -7.77 -17.84
CA GLU A 6 8.56 -7.99 -18.45
C GLU A 6 7.80 -9.12 -17.74
N ARG A 7 8.49 -10.20 -17.38
CA ARG A 7 7.90 -11.34 -16.67
C ARG A 7 7.48 -10.95 -15.26
N VAL A 8 8.31 -10.18 -14.55
CA VAL A 8 8.00 -9.63 -13.23
C VAL A 8 6.79 -8.71 -13.30
N ALA A 9 6.72 -7.83 -14.30
CA ALA A 9 5.59 -6.93 -14.49
C ALA A 9 4.29 -7.70 -14.79
N TYR A 10 4.34 -8.68 -15.69
CA TYR A 10 3.22 -9.56 -15.98
C TYR A 10 2.72 -10.29 -14.73
N PHE A 11 3.63 -10.92 -13.97
CA PHE A 11 3.29 -11.58 -12.72
C PHE A 11 2.66 -10.59 -11.71
N GLY A 12 3.21 -9.38 -11.62
CA GLY A 12 2.69 -8.33 -10.75
C GLY A 12 1.27 -7.86 -11.09
N GLN A 13 0.91 -7.85 -12.36
CA GLN A 13 -0.45 -7.50 -12.81
C GLN A 13 -1.45 -8.64 -12.58
N MET A 14 -1.01 -9.90 -12.76
CA MET A 14 -1.88 -11.06 -12.68
C MET A 14 -2.18 -11.50 -11.24
N MET A 15 -1.23 -11.30 -10.31
CA MET A 15 -1.37 -11.81 -8.96
C MET A 15 -2.16 -10.88 -8.04
N LYS A 16 -3.21 -11.44 -7.41
CA LYS A 16 -3.97 -10.77 -6.34
C LYS A 16 -3.25 -10.87 -5.00
N THR A 17 -2.13 -10.18 -4.85
CA THR A 17 -1.34 -10.15 -3.61
C THR A 17 -0.94 -8.73 -3.25
N ALA A 18 -0.79 -8.47 -1.96
CA ALA A 18 -0.33 -7.18 -1.44
C ALA A 18 1.20 -7.00 -1.54
N ARG A 19 1.96 -8.11 -1.59
CA ARG A 19 3.43 -8.10 -1.58
C ARG A 19 3.97 -9.08 -2.60
N ILE A 20 4.93 -8.61 -3.40
CA ILE A 20 5.69 -9.40 -4.36
C ILE A 20 7.16 -9.18 -4.06
N LEU A 21 7.86 -10.28 -3.80
CA LEU A 21 9.27 -10.28 -3.45
C LEU A 21 10.05 -10.88 -4.62
N ILE A 22 11.08 -10.18 -5.07
CA ILE A 22 11.89 -10.59 -6.22
C ILE A 22 13.27 -10.97 -5.71
N ASN A 23 13.68 -12.22 -5.94
CA ASN A 23 15.01 -12.71 -5.60
C ASN A 23 15.41 -12.57 -4.11
N THR A 24 14.44 -12.50 -3.20
CA THR A 24 14.67 -12.48 -1.75
C THR A 24 14.02 -13.67 -1.08
N PRO A 25 14.53 -14.16 0.08
CA PRO A 25 13.82 -15.14 0.87
C PRO A 25 12.46 -14.58 1.32
N ALA A 26 11.41 -15.40 1.25
CA ALA A 26 10.03 -14.92 1.41
C ALA A 26 9.74 -14.40 2.83
N SER A 27 10.15 -15.14 3.87
CA SER A 27 9.86 -14.80 5.26
C SER A 27 10.50 -13.46 5.64
N GLN A 28 11.80 -13.32 5.39
CA GLN A 28 12.56 -12.13 5.75
C GLN A 28 12.28 -10.95 4.79
N GLY A 29 12.06 -11.23 3.51
CA GLY A 29 11.67 -10.20 2.55
C GLY A 29 10.29 -9.62 2.86
N GLY A 30 9.35 -10.45 3.35
CA GLY A 30 7.99 -10.02 3.68
C GLY A 30 7.91 -9.18 4.95
N ILE A 31 8.72 -9.51 5.96
CA ILE A 31 8.86 -8.70 7.19
C ILE A 31 9.37 -7.30 6.86
N GLY A 32 10.25 -7.17 5.86
CA GLY A 32 10.81 -5.90 5.42
C GLY A 32 12.09 -5.53 6.17
N ASP A 33 12.75 -4.47 5.70
CA ASP A 33 14.00 -3.85 6.21
C ASP A 33 15.27 -4.71 6.16
N LEU A 34 15.17 -6.04 6.26
CA LEU A 34 16.33 -6.93 6.27
C LEU A 34 16.92 -7.18 4.87
N TYR A 35 16.05 -7.29 3.85
CA TYR A 35 16.46 -7.54 2.45
C TYR A 35 15.89 -6.50 1.48
N ASN A 36 15.08 -5.55 1.95
CA ASN A 36 14.53 -4.46 1.15
C ASN A 36 14.12 -3.28 2.04
N PHE A 37 14.40 -2.06 1.58
CA PHE A 37 13.98 -0.83 2.27
C PHE A 37 12.61 -0.32 1.82
N LYS A 38 11.93 -1.07 0.92
CA LYS A 38 10.64 -0.66 0.34
C LYS A 38 9.46 -1.08 1.22
N LEU A 39 9.64 -2.10 2.07
CA LEU A 39 8.65 -2.54 3.04
C LEU A 39 9.09 -2.14 4.44
N ALA A 40 8.19 -1.48 5.18
CA ALA A 40 8.42 -1.15 6.57
C ALA A 40 8.54 -2.44 7.41
N PRO A 41 9.47 -2.50 8.39
CA PRO A 41 9.63 -3.67 9.23
C PRO A 41 8.36 -3.97 10.04
N SER A 42 7.81 -5.18 9.92
CA SER A 42 6.65 -5.61 10.70
C SER A 42 6.48 -7.12 10.77
N LEU A 43 5.94 -7.60 11.90
CA LEU A 43 5.47 -8.98 12.06
C LEU A 43 3.95 -9.12 11.85
N THR A 44 3.25 -8.03 11.53
CA THR A 44 1.83 -8.04 11.20
C THR A 44 1.65 -7.56 9.77
N LEU A 45 1.28 -8.50 8.90
CA LEU A 45 1.29 -8.33 7.46
C LEU A 45 -0.14 -8.22 6.93
N GLY A 46 -0.59 -7.01 6.59
CA GLY A 46 -1.94 -6.80 6.03
C GLY A 46 -2.09 -7.42 4.64
N CYS A 47 -3.19 -8.13 4.36
CA CYS A 47 -3.43 -8.82 3.08
C CYS A 47 -4.35 -8.02 2.13
N GLY A 48 -4.72 -6.79 2.50
CA GLY A 48 -5.64 -5.96 1.73
C GLY A 48 -7.07 -6.48 1.73
N SER A 49 -7.94 -5.81 0.98
CA SER A 49 -9.37 -6.15 0.90
C SER A 49 -9.61 -7.54 0.33
N TRP A 50 -8.73 -8.04 -0.55
CA TRP A 50 -8.78 -9.41 -1.07
C TRP A 50 -8.65 -10.47 0.03
N GLY A 51 -7.96 -10.15 1.13
CA GLY A 51 -7.84 -10.99 2.31
C GLY A 51 -8.73 -10.59 3.49
N GLY A 52 -9.68 -9.66 3.29
CA GLY A 52 -10.57 -9.18 4.35
C GLY A 52 -9.92 -8.21 5.35
N ASN A 53 -8.72 -7.69 5.06
CA ASN A 53 -8.06 -6.68 5.90
C ASN A 53 -8.33 -5.27 5.37
N SER A 54 -8.44 -4.29 6.27
CA SER A 54 -8.56 -2.86 5.91
C SER A 54 -7.25 -2.25 5.38
N ILE A 55 -6.15 -2.99 5.42
CA ILE A 55 -4.80 -2.54 5.05
C ILE A 55 -4.07 -3.65 4.26
N SER A 56 -3.25 -3.25 3.28
CA SER A 56 -2.36 -4.13 2.50
C SER A 56 -0.89 -4.00 2.89
N GLU A 57 -0.58 -3.09 3.81
CA GLU A 57 0.78 -2.76 4.20
C GLU A 57 1.28 -3.60 5.39
N ASN A 58 2.56 -3.44 5.69
CA ASN A 58 3.16 -3.87 6.94
C ASN A 58 2.70 -2.93 8.05
N VAL A 59 2.06 -3.46 9.11
CA VAL A 59 1.54 -2.63 10.21
C VAL A 59 2.70 -1.94 10.91
N GLY A 60 2.49 -0.68 11.26
CA GLY A 60 3.49 0.20 11.86
C GLY A 60 2.82 1.35 12.62
N PRO A 61 3.59 2.25 13.23
CA PRO A 61 3.07 3.24 14.18
C PRO A 61 1.92 4.11 13.65
N LYS A 62 1.94 4.44 12.35
CA LYS A 62 0.86 5.23 11.70
C LYS A 62 -0.54 4.60 11.84
N HIS A 63 -0.60 3.27 11.98
CA HIS A 63 -1.86 2.53 12.11
C HIS A 63 -2.39 2.50 13.55
N LEU A 64 -1.57 2.91 14.53
CA LEU A 64 -1.90 2.91 15.96
C LEU A 64 -2.17 4.31 16.50
N ILE A 65 -1.99 5.35 15.67
CA ILE A 65 -2.17 6.74 16.06
C ILE A 65 -3.49 7.26 15.53
N ASN A 66 -4.38 7.66 16.43
CA ASN A 66 -5.60 8.36 16.08
C ASN A 66 -5.28 9.80 15.67
N LYS A 67 -5.73 10.21 14.49
CA LYS A 67 -5.61 11.60 14.00
C LYS A 67 -6.96 12.31 14.09
N LYS A 68 -7.08 13.29 14.99
CA LYS A 68 -8.24 14.20 15.03
C LYS A 68 -8.02 15.36 14.07
N THR A 69 -8.96 15.59 13.16
CA THR A 69 -8.94 16.73 12.23
C THR A 69 -10.07 17.69 12.57
N VAL A 70 -9.76 18.97 12.77
CA VAL A 70 -10.74 20.04 12.98
C VAL A 70 -10.83 20.84 11.68
N ALA A 71 -11.98 20.83 11.03
CA ALA A 71 -12.23 21.60 9.81
C ALA A 71 -13.29 22.68 10.09
N LYS A 72 -13.10 23.87 9.52
CA LYS A 72 -14.09 24.96 9.53
C LYS A 72 -14.74 25.08 8.15
N ARG A 73 -15.99 25.51 8.10
CA ARG A 73 -16.69 25.82 6.84
C ARG A 73 -15.92 26.90 6.06
N ALA A 74 -15.60 26.63 4.80
CA ALA A 74 -15.12 27.64 3.87
C ALA A 74 -16.30 28.15 3.04
N GLU A 75 -16.52 29.47 3.02
CA GLU A 75 -17.66 30.07 2.30
C GLU A 75 -17.46 30.14 0.78
N ASN A 76 -16.20 30.08 0.32
CA ASN A 76 -15.86 29.88 -1.09
C ASN A 76 -15.86 28.40 -1.45
N MET A 77 -17.05 27.78 -1.45
CA MET A 77 -17.22 26.51 -2.15
C MET A 77 -17.08 26.81 -3.65
N LEU A 78 -16.00 26.36 -4.29
CA LEU A 78 -15.89 26.29 -5.76
C LEU A 78 -16.74 25.11 -6.27
N TRP A 79 -18.00 25.03 -5.84
CA TRP A 79 -18.93 23.99 -6.22
C TRP A 79 -19.44 24.32 -7.64
N HIS A 80 -18.99 23.53 -8.60
CA HIS A 80 -19.55 23.41 -9.95
C HIS A 80 -20.04 24.71 -10.63
N LYS A 81 -19.13 25.48 -11.25
CA LYS A 81 -19.50 26.30 -12.40
C LYS A 81 -19.72 25.37 -13.60
N LEU A 82 -20.94 24.91 -13.83
CA LEU A 82 -21.30 24.29 -15.10
C LEU A 82 -21.06 25.34 -16.22
N PRO A 83 -20.41 24.97 -17.34
CA PRO A 83 -20.22 25.89 -18.44
C PRO A 83 -21.59 26.33 -18.98
N LYS A 84 -21.71 27.61 -19.38
CA LYS A 84 -22.92 28.09 -20.04
C LYS A 84 -23.07 27.35 -21.37
N SER A 85 -24.25 26.77 -21.56
CA SER A 85 -24.77 26.19 -22.81
C SER A 85 -24.62 27.14 -23.99
#